data_AF-A0A562QI07-F1
#
_entry.id   AF-A0A562QI07-F1
#
_cell.length_a   1.000
_cell.length_b   1.000
_cell.length_c   1.000
_cell.angle_alpha   90.00
_cell.angle_beta   90.00
_cell.angle_gamma   90.00
#
_symmetry.space_group_name_H-M   'P 1'
#
loop_
_entity.id
_entity.type
_entity.pdbx_description
1 polymer ?
#
loop_
_entity_poly.entity_id
_entity_poly.type
_entity_poly.pdbx_seq_one_letter_code
_entity_poly.pdbx_strand_id
1 'polypeptide(L)'
;MKKLVVMTSFMGVLFLLGALLGVQHMNEELGISQPEPLPIEQKQEEPVQQNQTENQNQGAVKKDELVEKKQRVEDVGRFNFFSEMGSSLAEGANRASRAFLSQVMSFVHNVLNG
;
A
#
# COMPACT_ATOMS: atom_id res chain seq x y z
N MET A 1 -4.31 -7.53 -35.53
CA MET A 1 -5.07 -7.53 -34.26
C MET A 1 -4.19 -7.27 -33.04
N LYS A 2 -3.07 -7.98 -32.82
CA LYS A 2 -2.19 -7.77 -31.65
C LYS A 2 -1.72 -6.31 -31.45
N LYS A 3 -1.31 -5.62 -32.52
CA LYS A 3 -0.88 -4.21 -32.46
C LYS A 3 -2.00 -3.24 -32.02
N LEU A 4 -3.23 -3.46 -32.47
CA LEU A 4 -4.37 -2.64 -32.06
C LEU A 4 -4.72 -2.86 -30.58
N VAL A 5 -4.72 -4.11 -30.11
CA VAL A 5 -4.97 -4.43 -28.69
C VAL A 5 -3.92 -3.78 -27.79
N VAL A 6 -2.64 -3.85 -28.16
CA VAL A 6 -1.55 -3.20 -27.39
C VAL A 6 -1.72 -1.68 -27.40
N MET A 7 -2.04 -1.08 -28.54
CA MET A 7 -2.23 0.37 -28.65
C MET A 7 -3.42 0.87 -27.81
N THR A 8 -4.55 0.15 -27.87
CA THR A 8 -5.74 0.48 -27.05
C THR A 8 -5.47 0.28 -25.57
N SER A 9 -4.75 -0.78 -25.18
CA SER A 9 -4.36 -1.01 -23.79
C SER A 9 -3.44 0.10 -23.27
N PHE A 10 -2.46 0.52 -24.08
CA PHE A 10 -1.54 1.60 -23.70
C PHE A 10 -2.27 2.94 -23.55
N MET A 11 -3.19 3.24 -24.46
CA MET A 11 -4.05 4.43 -24.38
C MET A 11 -4.92 4.42 -23.12
N GLY A 12 -5.47 3.25 -22.75
CA GLY A 12 -6.24 3.08 -21.52
C GLY A 12 -5.43 3.34 -20.25
N VAL A 13 -4.18 2.87 -20.19
CA VAL A 13 -3.28 3.13 -19.07
C VAL A 13 -2.93 4.61 -18.97
N LEU A 14 -2.66 5.28 -20.11
CA LEU A 14 -2.41 6.72 -20.14
C LEU A 14 -3.63 7.53 -19.66
N PHE A 15 -4.84 7.13 -20.06
CA PHE A 15 -6.07 7.77 -19.59
C PHE A 15 -6.26 7.62 -18.08
N LEU A 16 -6.00 6.44 -17.53
CA LEU A 16 -6.04 6.18 -16.09
C LEU A 16 -5.04 7.03 -15.30
N LEU A 17 -3.80 7.13 -15.79
CA LEU A 17 -2.77 7.99 -15.21
C LEU A 17 -3.18 9.47 -15.25
N GLY A 18 -3.71 9.95 -16.39
CA GLY A 18 -4.20 11.32 -16.51
C GLY A 18 -5.35 11.63 -15.57
N ALA A 19 -6.30 10.69 -15.40
CA ALA A 19 -7.40 10.84 -14.46
C ALA A 19 -6.93 10.91 -13.00
N LEU A 20 -5.96 10.07 -12.61
CA LEU A 20 -5.38 10.09 -11.26
C LEU A 20 -4.69 11.42 -10.95
N LEU A 21 -3.88 11.93 -11.89
CA LEU A 21 -3.22 13.23 -11.76
C LEU A 21 -4.24 14.38 -11.71
N GLY A 22 -5.31 14.32 -12.51
CA GLY A 22 -6.38 15.30 -12.48
C GLY A 22 -7.13 15.34 -11.15
N VAL A 23 -7.43 14.17 -10.58
CA VAL A 23 -8.06 14.08 -9.24
C VAL A 23 -7.13 14.63 -8.16
N GLN A 24 -5.82 14.34 -8.22
CA GLN A 24 -4.85 14.91 -7.29
C GLN A 24 -4.78 16.43 -7.38
N HIS A 25 -4.68 16.97 -8.61
CA HIS A 25 -4.66 18.41 -8.83
C HIS A 25 -5.94 19.09 -8.32
N MET A 26 -7.09 18.49 -8.59
CA MET A 26 -8.38 19.02 -8.13
C MET A 26 -8.53 18.93 -6.60
N ASN A 27 -8.03 17.85 -5.98
CA ASN A 27 -8.02 17.72 -4.52
C ASN A 27 -7.11 18.76 -3.85
N GLU A 28 -6.02 19.16 -4.51
CA GLU A 28 -5.14 20.25 -4.06
C GLU A 28 -5.82 21.61 -4.18
N GLU A 29 -6.49 21.91 -5.31
CA GLU A 29 -7.25 23.16 -5.47
C GLU A 29 -8.42 23.28 -4.50
N LEU A 30 -9.11 22.17 -4.23
CA LEU A 30 -10.24 22.14 -3.30
C LEU A 30 -9.81 22.07 -1.82
N GLY A 31 -8.50 21.99 -1.54
CA GLY A 31 -7.97 21.93 -0.18
C GLY A 31 -8.32 20.65 0.60
N ILE A 32 -8.88 19.63 -0.07
CA ILE A 32 -9.25 18.33 0.52
C ILE A 32 -8.00 17.50 0.87
N SER A 33 -6.84 17.87 0.30
CA SER A 33 -5.54 17.29 0.62
C SER A 33 -5.01 17.69 2.00
N GLN A 34 -5.60 18.69 2.66
CA GLN A 34 -5.22 19.06 4.02
C GLN A 34 -6.00 18.19 5.02
N PRO A 35 -5.31 17.42 5.88
CA PRO A 35 -5.99 16.69 6.93
C PRO A 35 -6.75 17.67 7.83
N GLU A 36 -8.01 17.36 8.12
CA GLU A 36 -8.82 18.16 9.04
C GLU A 36 -8.07 18.30 10.37
N PRO A 37 -7.82 19.53 10.85
CA PRO A 37 -7.03 19.74 12.05
C PRO A 37 -7.72 19.04 13.22
N LEU A 38 -6.98 18.11 13.85
CA LEU A 38 -7.41 17.45 15.07
C LEU A 38 -7.80 18.54 16.09
N PRO A 39 -9.02 18.49 16.66
CA PRO A 39 -9.36 19.37 17.77
C PRO A 39 -8.48 18.97 18.95
N ILE A 40 -7.37 19.69 19.13
CA ILE A 40 -6.62 19.66 20.37
C ILE A 40 -7.49 20.46 21.33
N GLU A 41 -8.27 19.77 22.18
CA GLU A 41 -8.80 20.39 23.40
C GLU A 41 -7.58 20.95 24.16
N GLN A 42 -7.29 22.23 23.95
CA GLN A 42 -6.55 23.02 24.91
C GLN A 42 -7.42 23.03 26.16
N LYS A 43 -7.22 22.01 27.00
CA LYS A 43 -7.67 21.98 28.36
C LYS A 43 -6.98 23.14 29.07
N GLN A 44 -7.60 24.31 28.99
CA GLN A 44 -7.30 25.46 29.81
C GLN A 44 -7.32 24.97 31.25
N GLU A 45 -6.22 25.23 31.94
CA GLU A 45 -6.08 25.03 33.36
C GLU A 45 -7.08 25.94 34.08
N GLU A 46 -8.21 25.36 34.50
CA GLU A 46 -9.06 25.92 35.55
C GLU A 46 -9.14 24.93 36.73
N PRO A 47 -9.15 25.45 37.98
CA PRO A 47 -8.78 24.67 39.16
C PRO A 47 -9.90 23.72 39.61
N VAL A 48 -9.48 22.50 39.92
CA VAL A 48 -10.02 21.51 40.87
C VAL A 48 -11.41 21.82 41.46
N GLN A 49 -12.43 21.11 40.99
CA GLN A 49 -13.54 20.69 41.85
C GLN A 49 -14.10 19.32 41.42
N GLN A 50 -13.79 18.33 42.24
CA GLN A 50 -14.55 17.10 42.56
C GLN A 50 -15.54 16.57 41.52
N ASN A 51 -15.22 15.41 40.93
CA ASN A 51 -16.01 14.21 41.23
C ASN A 51 -15.18 12.95 40.97
N GLN A 52 -15.09 12.14 42.01
CA GLN A 52 -14.48 10.84 42.01
C GLN A 52 -15.32 9.90 41.14
N THR A 53 -14.69 9.21 40.19
CA THR A 53 -15.09 7.85 39.86
C THR A 53 -13.82 7.07 39.57
N GLU A 54 -13.56 6.13 40.47
CA GLU A 54 -12.64 5.01 40.38
C GLU A 54 -12.78 4.32 38.99
N ASN A 55 -11.81 3.61 38.42
CA ASN A 55 -10.86 2.73 39.05
C ASN A 55 -9.78 2.33 38.04
N GLN A 56 -8.67 1.89 38.62
CA GLN A 56 -7.43 1.41 38.04
C GLN A 56 -7.66 0.24 37.07
N ASN A 57 -6.94 0.24 35.93
CA ASN A 57 -6.16 -0.91 35.47
C ASN A 57 -5.44 -0.62 34.14
N GLN A 58 -4.39 0.21 34.22
CA GLN A 58 -3.22 0.01 33.37
C GLN A 58 -2.42 -1.14 34.00
N GLY A 59 -2.53 -2.36 33.46
CA GLY A 59 -1.77 -3.47 34.04
C GLY A 59 -2.21 -4.88 33.67
N ALA A 60 -2.47 -5.18 32.39
CA ALA A 60 -2.40 -6.53 31.84
C ALA A 60 -2.72 -6.47 30.34
N VAL A 61 -1.72 -6.29 29.49
CA VAL A 61 -1.87 -6.71 28.08
C VAL A 61 -1.99 -8.23 28.12
N LYS A 62 -3.23 -8.71 28.08
CA LYS A 62 -3.61 -10.12 28.11
C LYS A 62 -2.91 -10.84 26.96
N LYS A 63 -2.00 -11.77 27.28
CA LYS A 63 -1.37 -12.67 26.32
C LYS A 63 -2.39 -13.44 25.46
N ASP A 64 -3.61 -13.61 25.98
CA ASP A 64 -4.72 -14.26 25.29
C ASP A 64 -5.19 -13.48 24.05
N GLU A 65 -5.13 -12.14 24.04
CA GLU A 65 -5.51 -11.34 22.86
C GLU A 65 -4.50 -11.48 21.70
N LEU A 66 -3.23 -11.76 22.01
CA LEU A 66 -2.22 -12.01 20.98
C LEU A 66 -2.36 -13.41 20.37
N VAL A 67 -2.77 -14.40 21.16
CA VAL A 67 -3.05 -15.77 20.66
C VAL A 67 -4.30 -15.78 19.78
N GLU A 68 -5.34 -15.05 20.19
CA GLU A 68 -6.59 -14.92 19.45
C GLU A 68 -6.39 -14.16 18.13
N LYS A 69 -5.58 -13.08 18.12
CA LYS A 69 -5.19 -12.39 16.87
C LYS A 69 -4.35 -13.28 15.94
N LYS A 70 -3.48 -14.14 16.48
CA LYS A 70 -2.64 -15.05 15.69
C LYS A 70 -3.48 -16.16 15.03
N GLN A 71 -4.44 -16.74 15.75
CA GLN A 71 -5.42 -17.68 15.20
C GLN A 71 -6.33 -17.01 14.18
N ARG A 72 -6.80 -15.78 14.46
CA ARG A 72 -7.60 -15.03 13.48
C ARG A 72 -6.83 -14.78 12.18
N VAL A 73 -5.53 -14.48 12.23
CA VAL A 73 -4.67 -14.31 11.03
C VAL A 73 -4.41 -15.63 10.28
N GLU A 74 -4.56 -16.77 10.96
CA GLU A 74 -4.44 -18.12 10.38
C GLU A 74 -5.78 -18.55 9.74
N ASP A 75 -6.92 -18.17 10.35
CA ASP A 75 -8.30 -18.46 9.89
C ASP A 75 -8.81 -17.47 8.82
N VAL A 76 -8.57 -16.17 8.99
CA VAL A 76 -8.71 -15.18 7.90
C VAL A 76 -7.44 -15.25 7.08
N GLY A 77 -7.35 -16.30 6.29
CA GLY A 77 -6.19 -16.60 5.47
C GLY A 77 -5.56 -15.33 4.90
N ARG A 78 -4.22 -15.27 4.95
CA ARG A 78 -3.36 -14.37 4.18
C ARG A 78 -3.58 -14.44 2.65
N PHE A 79 -4.74 -14.90 2.22
CA PHE A 79 -5.20 -15.33 0.92
C PHE A 79 -6.50 -14.54 0.68
N ASN A 80 -6.63 -13.72 -0.36
CA ASN A 80 -6.87 -14.33 -1.67
C ASN A 80 -6.64 -13.38 -2.86
N PHE A 81 -6.32 -12.09 -2.67
CA PHE A 81 -6.12 -11.20 -3.83
C PHE A 81 -4.75 -10.52 -3.82
N PHE A 82 -4.42 -9.80 -2.76
CA PHE A 82 -3.15 -9.05 -2.71
C PHE A 82 -1.92 -9.97 -2.63
N SER A 83 -2.00 -11.09 -1.92
CA SER A 83 -0.90 -12.06 -1.87
C SER A 83 -0.73 -12.81 -3.19
N GLU A 84 -1.82 -13.20 -3.85
CA GLU A 84 -1.75 -13.91 -5.14
C GLU A 84 -1.30 -12.97 -6.27
N MET A 85 -1.79 -11.73 -6.27
CA MET A 85 -1.33 -10.67 -7.16
C MET A 85 0.14 -10.34 -6.89
N GLY A 86 0.54 -10.21 -5.62
CA GLY A 86 1.93 -9.95 -5.22
C GLY A 86 2.87 -11.09 -5.63
N SER A 87 2.44 -12.34 -5.45
CA SER A 87 3.19 -13.53 -5.88
C SER A 87 3.34 -13.55 -7.40
N SER A 88 2.26 -13.32 -8.15
CA SER A 88 2.27 -13.27 -9.61
C SER A 88 3.14 -12.13 -10.15
N LEU A 89 3.10 -10.96 -9.51
CA LEU A 89 3.94 -9.81 -9.84
C LEU A 89 5.42 -10.12 -9.57
N ALA A 90 5.72 -10.73 -8.42
CA ALA A 90 7.08 -11.11 -8.05
C ALA A 90 7.66 -12.15 -9.00
N GLU A 91 6.87 -13.15 -9.39
CA GLU A 91 7.26 -14.13 -10.41
C GLU A 91 7.49 -13.49 -11.78
N GLY A 92 6.60 -12.59 -12.20
CA GLY A 92 6.74 -11.86 -13.46
C GLY A 92 8.00 -10.99 -13.48
N ALA A 93 8.25 -10.25 -12.41
CA ALA A 93 9.45 -9.43 -12.25
C ALA A 93 10.72 -10.27 -12.26
N ASN A 94 10.73 -11.42 -11.58
CA ASN A 94 11.87 -12.34 -11.58
C ASN A 94 12.16 -12.90 -12.98
N ARG A 95 11.12 -13.35 -13.71
CA ARG A 95 11.28 -13.85 -15.09
C ARG A 95 11.79 -12.75 -16.03
N ALA A 96 11.23 -11.54 -15.93
CA ALA A 96 11.66 -10.39 -16.73
C ALA A 96 13.12 -10.00 -16.43
N SER A 97 13.50 -9.96 -15.16
CA SER A 97 14.88 -9.67 -14.74
C SER A 97 15.87 -10.70 -15.29
N ARG A 98 15.53 -12.00 -15.21
CA ARG A 98 16.37 -13.07 -15.79
C ARG A 98 16.48 -12.98 -17.31
N ALA A 99 15.37 -12.69 -18.00
CA ALA A 99 15.37 -12.53 -19.46
C ALA A 99 16.23 -11.33 -19.88
N PHE A 100 16.10 -10.21 -19.17
CA PHE A 100 16.93 -9.03 -19.40
C PHE A 100 18.42 -9.32 -19.17
N LEU A 101 18.76 -9.96 -18.04
CA LEU A 101 20.14 -10.34 -17.75
C LEU A 101 20.71 -11.29 -18.80
N SER A 102 19.92 -12.26 -19.28
CA SER A 102 20.30 -13.15 -20.37
C SER A 102 20.56 -12.40 -21.68
N GLN A 103 19.75 -11.38 -21.98
CA GLN A 103 19.92 -10.54 -23.17
C GLN A 103 21.22 -9.73 -23.08
N VAL A 104 21.52 -9.15 -21.91
CA VAL A 104 22.78 -8.41 -21.68
C VAL A 104 23.98 -9.34 -21.79
N MET A 105 23.94 -10.51 -21.14
CA MET A 105 25.00 -11.52 -21.25
C MET A 105 25.24 -11.94 -22.70
N SER A 106 24.18 -12.21 -23.46
CA SER A 106 24.30 -12.59 -24.87
C SER A 106 24.85 -11.45 -25.73
N PHE A 107 24.46 -10.21 -25.46
CA PHE A 107 25.00 -9.05 -26.15
C PHE A 107 26.50 -8.88 -25.87
N VAL A 108 26.89 -8.94 -24.60
CA VAL A 108 28.29 -8.85 -24.18
C VAL A 108 29.12 -9.96 -24.82
N HIS A 109 28.61 -11.20 -24.82
CA HIS A 109 29.29 -12.32 -25.47
C HIS A 109 29.45 -12.11 -26.97
N ASN A 110 28.41 -11.63 -27.66
CA ASN A 110 28.47 -11.35 -29.10
C ASN A 110 29.36 -10.16 -29.46
N VAL A 111 29.57 -9.21 -28.56
CA VAL A 111 30.45 -8.04 -28.80
C VAL A 111 31.91 -8.35 -28.49
N LEU A 112 32.17 -9.22 -27.51
CA LEU A 112 33.54 -9.57 -27.11
C LEU A 112 34.10 -10.77 -27.88
N ASN A 113 33.24 -11.70 -28.30
CA ASN A 113 33.64 -12.94 -28.99
C ASN A 113 33.12 -13.03 -30.44
N GLY A 114 32.39 -12.02 -30.92
CA GLY A 114 32.03 -11.85 -32.34
C GLY A 114 32.95 -10.83 -32.99
#